data_AF-A0A9Q2WDY7-F1
#
_entry.id   AF-A0A9Q2WDY7-F1
#
_cell.length_a   1.000
_cell.length_b   1.000
_cell.length_c   1.000
_cell.angle_alpha   90.00
_cell.angle_beta   90.00
_cell.angle_gamma   90.00
#
_symmetry.space_group_name_H-M   'P 1'
#
loop_
_entity.id
_entity.type
_entity.pdbx_description
1 polymer ?
#
loop_
_entity_poly.entity_id
_entity_poly.type
_entity_poly.pdbx_seq_one_letter_code
_entity_poly.pdbx_strand_id
1 'polypeptide(L)'
;MPRSSLLFLPALLFPLSLLAAPETVKVDVLQTKLDHPWSLAFLPDNKGLLITLKDGQLKHWQAGKGLSDPIIGVPKVWASGQGGLLDVVLAPDFEQSRRIWLSFAEAGDDGKAGTAVGYGRLSDDLSRIEGFQVVFRQMPKLSTGNHFGGRLVFDGKGHLFIGLGENNQRPTAQDLDKLQGKVVRLTEDGKVPPDNPFVNTAGARPEIWSYGIRNPQGMAMNPWSDALWLNEHGPRGGDEINIPEKGKNYGWPMATHGINYSGLKIPEAKGEHVEGTEKPLFVWKVSPAVSGMAFYNSDVFPQWKNKLFIGALKEKDVIVLSVKGNTVTEDGRILGDKDHRIRDVRVGPDGYLYVLTDETDGQLWKVSPSGS
;
A
#
# COMPACT_ATOMS: atom_id res chain seq x y z
N MET A 1 -21.21 4.15 -76.31
CA MET A 1 -21.16 5.31 -75.40
C MET A 1 -21.29 4.78 -73.97
N PRO A 2 -20.23 4.77 -73.15
CA PRO A 2 -20.34 4.26 -71.78
C PRO A 2 -20.85 5.35 -70.83
N ARG A 3 -21.76 4.96 -69.94
CA ARG A 3 -22.33 5.80 -68.86
C ARG A 3 -21.40 5.75 -67.65
N SER A 4 -20.92 6.92 -67.20
CA SER A 4 -20.22 7.08 -65.92
C SER A 4 -21.21 6.99 -64.76
N SER A 5 -20.93 6.09 -63.82
CA SER A 5 -21.67 6.00 -62.54
C SER A 5 -20.86 6.72 -61.46
N LEU A 6 -21.38 7.81 -60.91
CA LEU A 6 -20.83 8.46 -59.72
C LEU A 6 -21.24 7.64 -58.48
N LEU A 7 -20.25 7.10 -57.77
CA LEU A 7 -20.43 6.53 -56.42
C LEU A 7 -20.35 7.66 -55.38
N PHE A 8 -21.43 7.83 -54.62
CA PHE A 8 -21.46 8.63 -53.40
C PHE A 8 -20.90 7.81 -52.24
N LEU A 9 -19.88 8.33 -51.55
CA LEU A 9 -19.32 7.73 -50.35
C LEU A 9 -19.91 8.44 -49.11
N PRO A 10 -20.52 7.73 -48.15
CA PRO A 10 -21.05 8.35 -46.94
C PRO A 10 -19.89 8.65 -45.97
N ALA A 11 -19.82 9.89 -45.48
CA ALA A 11 -18.88 10.26 -44.44
C ALA A 11 -19.32 9.66 -43.09
N LEU A 12 -18.57 8.68 -42.57
CA LEU A 12 -18.70 8.23 -41.19
C LEU A 12 -18.14 9.32 -40.26
N LEU A 13 -19.03 9.95 -39.48
CA LEU A 13 -18.66 10.75 -38.31
C LEU A 13 -18.26 9.81 -37.18
N PHE A 14 -16.97 9.67 -36.92
CA PHE A 14 -16.49 9.10 -35.67
C PHE A 14 -16.70 10.11 -34.53
N PRO A 15 -17.25 9.70 -33.37
CA PRO A 15 -17.26 10.56 -32.21
C PRO A 15 -15.81 10.79 -31.78
N LEU A 16 -15.39 12.06 -31.75
CA LEU A 16 -14.17 12.47 -31.07
C LEU A 16 -14.37 12.17 -29.57
N SER A 17 -13.85 11.05 -29.10
CA SER A 17 -13.55 10.90 -27.68
C SER A 17 -12.57 12.00 -27.34
N LEU A 18 -12.99 13.03 -26.58
CA LEU A 18 -12.05 13.94 -25.95
C LEU A 18 -11.19 13.09 -25.01
N LEU A 19 -10.00 12.70 -25.47
CA LEU A 19 -8.91 12.34 -24.58
C LEU A 19 -8.64 13.58 -23.74
N ALA A 20 -9.01 13.54 -22.46
CA ALA A 20 -8.60 14.57 -21.52
C ALA A 20 -7.08 14.70 -21.61
N ALA A 21 -6.58 15.93 -21.76
CA ALA A 21 -5.16 16.18 -21.71
C ALA A 21 -4.61 15.64 -20.37
N PRO A 22 -3.39 15.05 -20.36
CA PRO A 22 -2.81 14.54 -19.12
C PRO A 22 -2.80 15.64 -18.07
N GLU A 23 -3.30 15.32 -16.88
CA GLU A 23 -3.34 16.28 -15.78
C GLU A 23 -1.91 16.67 -15.44
N THR A 24 -1.55 17.93 -15.68
CA THR A 24 -0.20 18.41 -15.39
C THR A 24 -0.08 18.69 -13.90
N VAL A 25 1.04 18.31 -13.31
CA VAL A 25 1.32 18.48 -11.88
C VAL A 25 2.61 19.27 -11.66
N LYS A 26 2.66 20.03 -10.57
CA LYS A 26 3.89 20.64 -10.06
C LYS A 26 4.52 19.69 -9.05
N VAL A 27 5.84 19.55 -9.11
CA VAL A 27 6.63 18.70 -8.20
C VAL A 27 7.72 19.52 -7.57
N ASP A 28 7.68 19.64 -6.24
CA ASP A 28 8.74 20.22 -5.42
C ASP A 28 9.52 19.08 -4.75
N VAL A 29 10.82 18.94 -5.05
CA VAL A 29 11.69 17.94 -4.43
C VAL A 29 12.14 18.45 -3.06
N LEU A 30 11.65 17.81 -2.00
CA LEU A 30 11.88 18.23 -0.62
C LEU A 30 13.14 17.63 0.00
N GLN A 31 13.48 16.40 -0.41
CA GLN A 31 14.65 15.68 0.06
C GLN A 31 15.09 14.68 -1.02
N THR A 32 16.40 14.52 -1.17
CA THR A 32 17.04 13.49 -2.02
C THR A 32 17.94 12.58 -1.17
N LYS A 33 18.57 11.58 -1.79
CA LYS A 33 19.51 10.65 -1.13
C LYS A 33 18.88 9.87 0.02
N LEU A 34 17.61 9.50 -0.16
CA LEU A 34 16.93 8.55 0.71
C LEU A 34 17.18 7.14 0.16
N ASP A 35 17.89 6.31 0.91
CA ASP A 35 18.15 4.93 0.48
C ASP A 35 16.89 4.08 0.67
N HIS A 36 16.18 3.82 -0.44
CA HIS A 36 14.93 3.06 -0.49
C HIS A 36 13.94 3.44 0.63
N PRO A 37 13.44 4.68 0.67
CA PRO A 37 12.44 5.10 1.65
C PRO A 37 11.17 4.29 1.46
N TRP A 38 10.58 3.75 2.54
CA TRP A 38 9.41 2.87 2.47
C TRP A 38 8.10 3.57 2.83
N SER A 39 8.11 4.41 3.87
CA SER A 39 6.94 5.18 4.26
C SER A 39 7.26 6.47 5.01
N LEU A 40 6.24 7.30 5.18
CA LEU A 40 6.28 8.51 5.97
C LEU A 40 5.10 8.63 6.95
N ALA A 41 5.28 9.40 8.02
CA ALA A 41 4.20 9.79 8.93
C ALA A 41 4.32 11.28 9.29
N PHE A 42 3.29 12.07 9.03
CA PHE A 42 3.26 13.49 9.36
C PHE A 42 3.17 13.69 10.87
N LEU A 43 4.06 14.53 11.42
CA LEU A 43 4.00 14.95 12.81
C LEU A 43 3.07 16.17 12.95
N PRO A 44 2.30 16.26 14.05
CA PRO A 44 1.43 17.41 14.31
C PRO A 44 2.24 18.71 14.50
N ASP A 45 1.53 19.85 14.57
CA ASP A 45 2.08 21.18 14.85
C ASP A 45 3.19 21.64 13.90
N ASN A 46 3.11 21.27 12.62
CA ASN A 46 4.12 21.58 11.60
C ASN A 46 5.54 21.09 11.97
N LYS A 47 5.63 20.02 12.77
CA LYS A 47 6.91 19.41 13.16
C LYS A 47 7.52 18.54 12.07
N GLY A 48 7.03 18.59 10.82
CA GLY A 48 7.58 17.82 9.70
C GLY A 48 7.03 16.40 9.64
N LEU A 49 7.85 15.44 9.25
CA LEU A 49 7.45 14.04 9.10
C LEU A 49 8.56 13.05 9.46
N LEU A 50 8.18 11.83 9.82
CA LEU A 50 9.08 10.69 9.94
C LEU A 50 9.18 9.98 8.58
N ILE A 51 10.32 9.36 8.28
CA ILE A 51 10.55 8.54 7.08
C ILE A 51 11.26 7.25 7.50
N THR A 52 10.75 6.10 7.06
CA THR A 52 11.46 4.82 7.17
C THR A 52 12.32 4.58 5.94
N LEU A 53 13.55 4.14 6.15
CA LEU A 53 14.45 3.63 5.12
C LEU A 53 14.58 2.12 5.31
N LYS A 54 14.52 1.34 4.21
CA LYS A 54 14.48 -0.13 4.29
C LYS A 54 15.68 -0.74 5.01
N ASP A 55 16.83 -0.08 5.04
CA ASP A 55 18.05 -0.55 5.70
C ASP A 55 17.93 -0.62 7.24
N GLY A 56 16.87 -0.07 7.83
CA GLY A 56 16.63 -0.10 9.27
C GLY A 56 16.61 1.27 9.93
N GLN A 57 16.73 2.36 9.17
CA GLN A 57 16.76 3.71 9.72
C GLN A 57 15.37 4.35 9.74
N LEU A 58 14.96 4.91 10.89
CA LEU A 58 13.89 5.90 10.96
C LEU A 58 14.52 7.28 11.06
N LYS A 59 14.08 8.23 10.24
CA LYS A 59 14.59 9.61 10.24
C LYS A 59 13.47 10.62 10.34
N HIS A 60 13.80 11.81 10.81
CA HIS A 60 12.93 12.96 10.83
C HIS A 60 13.31 13.93 9.71
N TRP A 61 12.34 14.43 8.97
CA TRP A 61 12.53 15.50 8.00
C TRP A 61 11.67 16.71 8.39
N GLN A 62 12.25 17.90 8.31
CA GLN A 62 11.52 19.16 8.52
C GLN A 62 12.01 20.26 7.57
N ALA A 63 11.07 21.03 7.02
CA ALA A 63 11.37 22.19 6.19
C ALA A 63 12.34 23.15 6.90
N GLY A 64 13.36 23.63 6.18
CA GLY A 64 14.41 24.50 6.72
C GLY A 64 15.48 23.80 7.58
N LYS A 65 15.24 22.57 8.05
CA LYS A 65 16.23 21.75 8.78
C LYS A 65 16.79 20.60 7.96
N GLY A 66 16.03 20.08 7.01
CA GLY A 66 16.39 18.90 6.22
C GLY A 66 16.15 17.60 6.98
N LEU A 67 16.91 16.57 6.60
CA LEU A 67 16.84 15.22 7.16
C LEU A 67 17.77 15.08 8.38
N SER A 68 17.27 14.47 9.45
CA SER A 68 18.02 14.20 10.68
C SER A 68 18.98 13.01 10.55
N ASP A 69 19.82 12.84 11.57
CA ASP A 69 20.45 11.55 11.88
C ASP A 69 19.39 10.46 12.18
N PRO A 70 19.73 9.16 12.09
CA PRO A 70 18.82 8.08 12.46
C PRO A 70 18.34 8.19 13.91
N ILE A 71 17.04 8.03 14.11
CA ILE A 71 16.39 7.97 15.42
C ILE A 71 16.85 6.70 16.14
N ILE A 72 17.25 6.85 17.41
CA ILE A 72 17.74 5.74 18.25
C ILE A 72 16.57 4.90 18.76
N GLY A 73 16.77 3.59 18.98
CA GLY A 73 15.75 2.71 19.57
C GLY A 73 14.80 2.06 18.55
N VAL A 74 15.08 2.23 17.26
CA VAL A 74 14.44 1.48 16.17
C VAL A 74 14.87 0.01 16.23
N PRO A 75 13.96 -0.96 16.01
CA PRO A 75 14.31 -2.39 16.06
C PRO A 75 15.34 -2.77 14.99
N LYS A 76 16.18 -3.76 15.30
CA LYS A 76 17.01 -4.41 14.28
C LYS A 76 16.10 -5.11 13.27
N VAL A 77 16.37 -4.88 11.98
CA VAL A 77 15.58 -5.45 10.88
C VAL A 77 16.39 -6.48 10.09
N TRP A 78 15.66 -7.33 9.35
CA TRP A 78 16.22 -8.17 8.31
C TRP A 78 16.07 -7.45 6.96
N ALA A 79 17.10 -6.69 6.58
CA ALA A 79 17.13 -5.91 5.34
C ALA A 79 17.65 -6.75 4.17
N SER A 80 16.76 -7.53 3.54
CA SER A 80 17.11 -8.34 2.37
C SER A 80 15.89 -8.53 1.45
N GLY A 81 16.12 -8.50 0.14
CA GLY A 81 15.07 -8.49 -0.87
C GLY A 81 14.07 -7.35 -0.65
N GLN A 82 12.80 -7.69 -0.48
CA GLN A 82 11.70 -6.78 -0.16
C GLN A 82 11.62 -6.43 1.34
N GLY A 83 12.34 -7.14 2.21
CA GLY A 83 12.36 -6.93 3.65
C GLY A 83 13.21 -5.74 4.08
N GLY A 84 13.02 -5.30 5.32
CA GLY A 84 13.66 -4.13 5.90
C GLY A 84 12.82 -3.52 7.02
N LEU A 85 13.09 -2.27 7.36
CA LEU A 85 12.11 -1.42 8.05
C LEU A 85 11.05 -1.00 7.05
N LEU A 86 9.78 -1.17 7.40
CA LEU A 86 8.65 -0.99 6.50
C LEU A 86 7.82 0.22 6.97
N ASP A 87 6.68 -0.01 7.61
CA ASP A 87 5.74 1.05 7.93
C ASP A 87 6.17 1.89 9.13
N VAL A 88 5.77 3.16 9.14
CA VAL A 88 5.67 4.02 10.32
C VAL A 88 4.29 4.68 10.34
N VAL A 89 3.56 4.50 11.44
CA VAL A 89 2.26 5.16 11.67
C VAL A 89 2.17 5.68 13.10
N LEU A 90 1.58 6.85 13.27
CA LEU A 90 1.31 7.41 14.59
C LEU A 90 0.07 6.73 15.17
N ALA A 91 0.06 6.44 16.48
CA ALA A 91 -1.15 5.97 17.15
C ALA A 91 -2.24 7.05 17.11
N PRO A 92 -3.54 6.69 17.16
CA PRO A 92 -4.63 7.67 17.18
C PRO A 92 -4.53 8.69 18.33
N ASP A 93 -3.97 8.28 19.47
CA ASP A 93 -3.74 9.10 20.66
C ASP A 93 -2.35 9.78 20.71
N PHE A 94 -1.67 9.93 19.56
CA PHE A 94 -0.27 10.37 19.50
C PHE A 94 0.01 11.71 20.19
N GLU A 95 -0.94 12.65 20.19
CA GLU A 95 -0.77 13.93 20.89
C GLU A 95 -0.54 13.74 22.41
N GLN A 96 -1.13 12.71 23.01
CA GLN A 96 -0.97 12.38 24.43
C GLN A 96 0.10 11.32 24.66
N SER A 97 0.07 10.24 23.88
CA SER A 97 0.92 9.06 24.11
C SER A 97 2.31 9.18 23.46
N ARG A 98 2.41 9.99 22.40
CA ARG A 98 3.52 10.03 21.45
C ARG A 98 3.90 8.66 20.88
N ARG A 99 2.96 7.71 20.88
CA ARG A 99 3.20 6.34 20.44
C ARG A 99 3.29 6.27 18.92
N ILE A 100 4.37 5.68 18.41
CA ILE A 100 4.52 5.32 17.01
C ILE A 100 4.61 3.81 16.86
N TRP A 101 4.02 3.31 15.78
CA TRP A 101 4.04 1.91 15.40
C TRP A 101 4.94 1.71 14.20
N LEU A 102 5.70 0.62 14.22
CA LEU A 102 6.57 0.21 13.14
C LEU A 102 6.24 -1.22 12.72
N SER A 103 6.31 -1.48 11.42
CA SER A 103 6.41 -2.84 10.89
C SER A 103 7.78 -3.06 10.25
N PHE A 104 8.28 -4.29 10.33
CA PHE A 104 9.59 -4.65 9.79
C PHE A 104 9.70 -6.14 9.51
N ALA A 105 10.62 -6.52 8.64
CA ALA A 105 10.98 -7.93 8.47
C ALA A 105 11.90 -8.38 9.61
N GLU A 106 11.57 -9.48 10.28
CA GLU A 106 12.34 -10.06 11.38
C GLU A 106 12.73 -11.50 11.01
N ALA A 107 14.03 -11.81 11.08
CA ALA A 107 14.54 -13.15 10.83
C ALA A 107 14.08 -14.14 11.92
N GLY A 108 13.94 -15.41 11.54
CA GLY A 108 13.83 -16.55 12.44
C GLY A 108 15.15 -17.32 12.50
N ASP A 109 15.11 -18.47 13.17
CA ASP A 109 16.31 -19.27 13.46
C ASP A 109 16.81 -20.09 12.25
N ASP A 110 15.97 -20.28 11.22
CA ASP A 110 16.27 -21.07 10.02
C ASP A 110 16.70 -20.21 8.81
N GLY A 111 17.02 -18.94 9.04
CA GLY A 111 17.42 -18.00 8.00
C GLY A 111 16.28 -17.43 7.14
N LYS A 112 15.02 -17.84 7.40
CA LYS A 112 13.84 -17.19 6.83
C LYS A 112 13.38 -16.02 7.69
N ALA A 113 12.47 -15.21 7.16
CA ALA A 113 11.92 -14.05 7.84
C ALA A 113 10.38 -14.01 7.74
N GLY A 114 9.79 -13.14 8.55
CA GLY A 114 8.37 -12.79 8.49
C GLY A 114 8.17 -11.41 9.09
N THR A 115 7.03 -10.78 8.77
CA THR A 115 6.69 -9.45 9.26
C THR A 115 6.50 -9.44 10.77
N ALA A 116 7.08 -8.47 11.46
CA ALA A 116 6.87 -8.16 12.86
C ALA A 116 6.31 -6.74 12.99
N VAL A 117 5.51 -6.51 14.04
CA VAL A 117 4.88 -5.21 14.32
C VAL A 117 5.02 -4.88 15.79
N GLY A 118 5.40 -3.64 16.07
CA GLY A 118 5.64 -3.15 17.41
C GLY A 118 5.43 -1.65 17.54
N TYR A 119 5.48 -1.15 18.76
CA TYR A 119 5.36 0.28 19.04
C TYR A 119 6.27 0.71 20.18
N GLY A 120 6.56 2.01 20.21
CA GLY A 120 7.26 2.69 21.30
C GLY A 120 6.87 4.17 21.35
N ARG A 121 7.37 4.90 22.35
CA ARG A 121 7.12 6.33 22.50
C ARG A 121 8.19 7.14 21.77
N LEU A 122 7.81 8.02 20.86
CA LEU A 122 8.72 8.98 20.25
C LEU A 122 9.05 10.09 21.25
N SER A 123 10.33 10.33 21.51
CA SER A 123 10.77 11.38 22.44
C SER A 123 10.34 12.78 21.97
N ASP A 124 10.27 13.72 22.91
CA ASP A 124 9.82 15.09 22.63
C ASP A 124 10.77 15.85 21.70
N ASP A 125 12.07 15.53 21.77
CA ASP A 125 13.12 16.06 20.89
C ASP A 125 13.27 15.33 19.55
N LEU A 126 12.43 14.32 19.30
CA LEU A 126 12.42 13.48 18.09
C LEU A 126 13.71 12.67 17.85
N SER A 127 14.55 12.48 18.87
CA SER A 127 15.84 11.78 18.74
C SER A 127 15.78 10.26 18.98
N ARG A 128 14.74 9.75 19.65
CA ARG A 128 14.67 8.33 20.04
C ARG A 128 13.25 7.78 20.13
N ILE A 129 13.15 6.46 20.03
CA ILE A 129 11.99 5.66 20.43
C ILE A 129 12.30 5.02 21.78
N GLU A 130 11.45 5.27 22.76
CA GLU A 130 11.53 4.76 24.12
C GLU A 130 10.62 3.54 24.29
N GLY A 131 11.15 2.48 24.89
CA GLY A 131 10.36 1.29 25.25
C GLY A 131 9.75 0.56 24.05
N PHE A 132 10.44 0.50 22.91
CA PHE A 132 9.94 -0.23 21.74
C PHE A 132 9.74 -1.71 22.07
N GLN A 133 8.54 -2.22 21.78
CA GLN A 133 8.18 -3.63 22.00
C GLN A 133 7.47 -4.20 20.78
N VAL A 134 7.81 -5.44 20.43
CA VAL A 134 7.13 -6.21 19.38
C VAL A 134 5.91 -6.90 19.98
N VAL A 135 4.73 -6.60 19.46
CA VAL A 135 3.45 -7.13 19.97
C VAL A 135 2.79 -8.11 19.02
N PHE A 136 3.21 -8.15 17.75
CA PHE A 136 2.68 -9.06 16.76
C PHE A 136 3.79 -9.60 15.85
N ARG A 137 3.69 -10.88 15.50
CA ARG A 137 4.59 -11.56 14.56
C ARG A 137 3.80 -12.44 13.60
N GLN A 138 4.09 -12.28 12.32
CA GLN A 138 3.69 -13.21 11.29
C GLN A 138 4.39 -14.55 11.51
N MET A 139 3.61 -15.59 11.78
CA MET A 139 4.09 -16.94 12.03
C MET A 139 3.33 -17.96 11.18
N PRO A 140 4.02 -19.00 10.66
CA PRO A 140 5.48 -19.19 10.70
C PRO A 140 6.24 -18.15 9.84
N LYS A 141 7.55 -18.00 10.08
CA LYS A 141 8.44 -17.19 9.24
C LYS A 141 8.87 -18.03 8.03
N LEU A 142 8.47 -17.61 6.83
CA LEU A 142 8.64 -18.42 5.61
C LEU A 142 9.38 -17.69 4.48
N SER A 143 9.58 -16.37 4.61
CA SER A 143 10.13 -15.57 3.52
C SER A 143 11.63 -15.75 3.43
N THR A 144 12.14 -15.87 2.21
CA THR A 144 13.57 -15.75 1.91
C THR A 144 13.90 -14.40 1.25
N GLY A 145 12.97 -13.43 1.30
CA GLY A 145 13.17 -12.11 0.69
C GLY A 145 11.94 -11.46 0.07
N ASN A 146 10.79 -12.14 -0.02
CA ASN A 146 9.63 -11.65 -0.75
C ASN A 146 8.34 -11.67 0.09
N HIS A 147 7.40 -10.82 -0.30
CA HIS A 147 5.99 -10.81 0.10
C HIS A 147 5.74 -10.70 1.61
N PHE A 148 6.35 -9.69 2.23
CA PHE A 148 6.10 -9.35 3.63
C PHE A 148 4.75 -8.63 3.83
N GLY A 149 4.26 -7.92 2.81
CA GLY A 149 3.30 -6.85 3.03
C GLY A 149 3.91 -5.76 3.91
N GLY A 150 3.25 -5.44 5.02
CA GLY A 150 3.79 -4.61 6.10
C GLY A 150 2.96 -3.37 6.43
N ARG A 151 1.97 -3.01 5.61
CA ARG A 151 1.18 -1.80 5.82
C ARG A 151 0.30 -1.89 7.08
N LEU A 152 0.26 -0.80 7.84
CA LEU A 152 -0.45 -0.59 9.10
C LEU A 152 -1.48 0.52 8.93
N VAL A 153 -2.74 0.27 9.29
CA VAL A 153 -3.81 1.28 9.20
C VAL A 153 -4.68 1.21 10.44
N PHE A 154 -4.75 2.31 11.19
CA PHE A 154 -5.76 2.48 12.23
C PHE A 154 -7.10 2.85 11.61
N ASP A 155 -8.19 2.26 12.11
CA ASP A 155 -9.54 2.54 11.63
C ASP A 155 -10.20 3.76 12.32
N GLY A 156 -9.56 4.28 13.38
CA GLY A 156 -10.10 5.35 14.22
C GLY A 156 -11.27 4.91 15.12
N LYS A 157 -11.50 3.59 15.23
CA LYS A 157 -12.62 2.96 15.93
C LYS A 157 -12.12 1.88 16.90
N GLY A 158 -10.86 1.95 17.33
CA GLY A 158 -10.26 1.04 18.30
C GLY A 158 -9.44 -0.11 17.70
N HIS A 159 -9.22 -0.15 16.38
CA HIS A 159 -8.50 -1.25 15.73
C HIS A 159 -7.32 -0.81 14.86
N LEU A 160 -6.36 -1.71 14.75
CA LEU A 160 -5.24 -1.69 13.83
C LEU A 160 -5.37 -2.83 12.82
N PHE A 161 -5.35 -2.49 11.54
CA PHE A 161 -5.24 -3.45 10.44
C PHE A 161 -3.79 -3.61 9.97
N ILE A 162 -3.42 -4.85 9.65
CA ILE A 162 -2.08 -5.22 9.20
C ILE A 162 -2.19 -6.05 7.92
N GLY A 163 -1.59 -5.57 6.83
CA GLY A 163 -1.51 -6.32 5.56
C GLY A 163 -0.29 -7.24 5.52
N LEU A 164 -0.49 -8.55 5.35
CA LEU A 164 0.57 -9.55 5.35
C LEU A 164 0.59 -10.33 4.04
N GLY A 165 1.74 -10.31 3.36
CA GLY A 165 1.94 -11.16 2.19
C GLY A 165 2.16 -12.63 2.56
N GLU A 166 2.07 -13.52 1.58
CA GLU A 166 2.20 -14.98 1.80
C GLU A 166 3.64 -15.51 1.82
N ASN A 167 4.64 -14.62 1.92
CA ASN A 167 6.05 -14.99 1.95
C ASN A 167 6.53 -15.80 0.73
N ASN A 168 5.80 -15.69 -0.39
CA ASN A 168 6.01 -16.44 -1.63
C ASN A 168 5.83 -17.96 -1.50
N GLN A 169 5.09 -18.41 -0.48
CA GLN A 169 4.54 -19.75 -0.30
C GLN A 169 3.03 -19.79 -0.60
N ARG A 170 2.68 -19.73 -1.89
CA ARG A 170 1.32 -19.42 -2.38
C ARG A 170 0.17 -20.13 -1.65
N PRO A 171 0.18 -21.47 -1.43
CA PRO A 171 -0.95 -22.16 -0.82
C PRO A 171 -1.30 -21.66 0.58
N THR A 172 -0.30 -21.15 1.33
CA THR A 172 -0.47 -20.71 2.72
C THR A 172 -1.38 -19.49 2.88
N ALA A 173 -1.70 -18.78 1.79
CA ALA A 173 -2.72 -17.73 1.79
C ALA A 173 -4.13 -18.26 2.15
N GLN A 174 -4.42 -19.53 1.84
CA GLN A 174 -5.69 -20.20 2.16
C GLN A 174 -5.70 -20.84 3.56
N ASP A 175 -4.52 -21.09 4.13
CA ASP A 175 -4.37 -21.76 5.42
C ASP A 175 -4.72 -20.81 6.57
N LEU A 176 -5.74 -21.16 7.37
CA LEU A 176 -6.17 -20.35 8.52
C LEU A 176 -5.28 -20.55 9.76
N ASP A 177 -4.47 -21.62 9.81
CA ASP A 177 -3.48 -21.85 10.88
C ASP A 177 -2.18 -21.01 10.70
N LYS A 178 -2.07 -20.28 9.58
CA LYS A 178 -0.90 -19.47 9.21
C LYS A 178 -1.26 -18.01 8.96
N LEU A 179 -0.31 -17.11 9.21
CA LEU A 179 -0.46 -15.67 8.98
C LEU A 179 0.06 -15.19 7.61
N GLN A 180 0.25 -16.10 6.66
CA GLN A 180 0.62 -15.78 5.30
C GLN A 180 -0.60 -15.35 4.48
N GLY A 181 -0.50 -14.25 3.74
CA GLY A 181 -1.56 -13.83 2.81
C GLY A 181 -2.86 -13.47 3.53
N LYS A 182 -2.75 -12.62 4.56
CA LYS A 182 -3.84 -12.26 5.47
C LYS A 182 -3.95 -10.74 5.64
N VAL A 183 -5.18 -10.27 5.83
CA VAL A 183 -5.41 -9.03 6.57
C VAL A 183 -5.65 -9.43 8.02
N VAL A 184 -4.87 -8.87 8.94
CA VAL A 184 -5.02 -9.04 10.38
C VAL A 184 -5.74 -7.82 10.97
N ARG A 185 -6.57 -8.03 11.99
CA ARG A 185 -7.18 -6.95 12.79
C ARG A 185 -6.85 -7.17 14.27
N LEU A 186 -6.17 -6.19 14.85
CA LEU A 186 -5.84 -6.10 16.27
C LEU A 186 -6.57 -4.90 16.90
N THR A 187 -6.61 -4.84 18.22
CA THR A 187 -6.92 -3.60 18.96
C THR A 187 -5.76 -2.60 18.85
N GLU A 188 -5.99 -1.34 19.24
CA GLU A 188 -4.96 -0.28 19.28
C GLU A 188 -3.78 -0.55 20.23
N ASP A 189 -3.89 -1.53 21.14
CA ASP A 189 -2.80 -2.00 22.00
C ASP A 189 -2.17 -3.32 21.51
N GLY A 190 -2.59 -3.82 20.34
CA GLY A 190 -2.01 -5.01 19.69
C GLY A 190 -2.58 -6.34 20.16
N LYS A 191 -3.74 -6.35 20.83
CA LYS A 191 -4.43 -7.57 21.25
C LYS A 191 -5.41 -8.05 20.21
N VAL A 192 -5.86 -9.29 20.34
CA VAL A 192 -6.88 -9.89 19.49
C VAL A 192 -8.27 -9.41 19.92
N PRO A 193 -9.06 -8.77 19.04
CA PRO A 193 -10.44 -8.43 19.34
C PRO A 193 -11.29 -9.70 19.53
N PRO A 194 -12.13 -9.77 20.58
CA PRO A 194 -12.94 -10.95 20.87
C PRO A 194 -14.03 -11.23 19.82
N ASP A 195 -14.31 -10.26 18.94
CA ASP A 195 -15.27 -10.40 17.84
C ASP A 195 -14.59 -10.71 16.50
N ASN A 196 -13.28 -10.99 16.44
CA ASN A 196 -12.63 -11.41 15.20
C ASN A 196 -13.29 -12.70 14.63
N PRO A 197 -13.35 -12.86 13.30
CA PRO A 197 -14.16 -13.89 12.64
C PRO A 197 -13.76 -15.34 12.97
N PHE A 198 -12.51 -15.56 13.36
CA PHE A 198 -11.96 -16.91 13.57
C PHE A 198 -11.55 -17.22 15.01
N VAL A 199 -11.93 -16.38 15.99
CA VAL A 199 -11.55 -16.58 17.41
C VAL A 199 -12.04 -17.90 17.99
N ASN A 200 -13.18 -18.40 17.52
CA ASN A 200 -13.80 -19.66 17.97
C ASN A 200 -13.61 -20.80 16.96
N THR A 201 -12.77 -20.61 15.94
CA THR A 201 -12.50 -21.62 14.91
C THR A 201 -11.28 -22.43 15.31
N ALA A 202 -11.48 -23.71 15.63
CA ALA A 202 -10.40 -24.60 16.06
C ALA A 202 -9.25 -24.65 15.04
N GLY A 203 -8.03 -24.40 15.51
CA GLY A 203 -6.82 -24.42 14.68
C GLY A 203 -6.57 -23.14 13.85
N ALA A 204 -7.52 -22.21 13.78
CA ALA A 204 -7.31 -20.95 13.10
C ALA A 204 -6.55 -19.93 13.96
N ARG A 205 -5.84 -19.02 13.30
CA ARG A 205 -5.20 -17.87 13.92
C ARG A 205 -6.24 -16.79 14.21
N PRO A 206 -6.48 -16.44 15.49
CA PRO A 206 -7.58 -15.56 15.86
C PRO A 206 -7.35 -14.10 15.44
N GLU A 207 -6.13 -13.74 15.04
CA GLU A 207 -5.77 -12.41 14.53
C GLU A 207 -6.34 -12.13 13.12
N ILE A 208 -6.73 -13.17 12.37
CA ILE A 208 -7.15 -13.05 10.97
C ILE A 208 -8.49 -12.29 10.87
N TRP A 209 -8.51 -11.27 10.01
CA TRP A 209 -9.73 -10.58 9.55
C TRP A 209 -10.19 -11.08 8.19
N SER A 210 -9.28 -11.16 7.22
CA SER A 210 -9.53 -11.67 5.87
C SER A 210 -8.33 -12.49 5.39
N TYR A 211 -8.52 -13.36 4.41
CA TYR A 211 -7.47 -14.25 3.89
C TYR A 211 -7.53 -14.40 2.38
N GLY A 212 -6.56 -15.11 1.80
CA GLY A 212 -6.49 -15.33 0.35
C GLY A 212 -5.98 -14.12 -0.43
N ILE A 213 -5.02 -13.37 0.13
CA ILE A 213 -4.31 -12.29 -0.55
C ILE A 213 -2.85 -12.69 -0.82
N ARG A 214 -2.20 -12.12 -1.83
CA ARG A 214 -0.82 -12.46 -2.23
C ARG A 214 0.22 -11.60 -1.54
N ASN A 215 0.26 -10.31 -1.87
CA ASN A 215 1.24 -9.39 -1.31
C ASN A 215 0.65 -7.97 -1.26
N PRO A 216 -0.10 -7.63 -0.20
CA PRO A 216 -0.69 -6.31 -0.05
C PRO A 216 0.39 -5.24 0.09
N GLN A 217 0.23 -4.08 -0.55
CA GLN A 217 1.20 -2.98 -0.49
C GLN A 217 0.56 -1.72 0.10
N GLY A 218 -0.38 -1.11 -0.62
CA GLY A 218 -1.15 0.04 -0.16
C GLY A 218 -2.37 -0.38 0.65
N MET A 219 -2.65 0.32 1.74
CA MET A 219 -3.89 0.20 2.52
C MET A 219 -4.27 1.60 3.00
N ALA A 220 -5.56 1.93 2.96
CA ALA A 220 -6.07 3.21 3.46
C ALA A 220 -7.55 3.10 3.84
N MET A 221 -7.97 3.88 4.84
CA MET A 221 -9.38 4.07 5.13
C MET A 221 -10.00 4.97 4.05
N ASN A 222 -11.06 4.50 3.41
CA ASN A 222 -11.85 5.32 2.50
C ASN A 222 -12.64 6.35 3.31
N PRO A 223 -12.40 7.66 3.15
CA PRO A 223 -12.99 8.69 4.00
C PRO A 223 -14.48 8.94 3.75
N TRP A 224 -15.06 8.34 2.70
CA TRP A 224 -16.48 8.48 2.37
C TRP A 224 -17.32 7.30 2.84
N SER A 225 -16.72 6.13 3.02
CA SER A 225 -17.43 4.91 3.44
C SER A 225 -16.95 4.33 4.78
N ASP A 226 -15.88 4.89 5.35
CA ASP A 226 -15.16 4.35 6.51
C ASP A 226 -14.74 2.89 6.36
N ALA A 227 -14.58 2.41 5.13
CA ALA A 227 -14.13 1.05 4.84
C ALA A 227 -12.63 1.04 4.57
N LEU A 228 -11.95 0.02 5.08
CA LEU A 228 -10.58 -0.25 4.69
C LEU A 228 -10.56 -0.68 3.22
N TRP A 229 -9.68 -0.08 2.43
CA TRP A 229 -9.31 -0.54 1.10
C TRP A 229 -7.86 -0.99 1.11
N LEU A 230 -7.53 -1.99 0.30
CA LEU A 230 -6.16 -2.41 0.07
C LEU A 230 -5.89 -2.61 -1.42
N ASN A 231 -4.63 -2.52 -1.80
CA ASN A 231 -4.15 -3.02 -3.08
C ASN A 231 -3.10 -4.12 -2.86
N GLU A 232 -2.90 -4.96 -3.86
CA GLU A 232 -1.89 -6.00 -3.82
C GLU A 232 -1.23 -6.26 -5.17
N HIS A 233 -0.01 -6.79 -5.12
CA HIS A 233 0.67 -7.27 -6.31
C HIS A 233 0.15 -8.65 -6.72
N GLY A 234 -0.27 -8.77 -7.97
CA GLY A 234 -0.41 -10.05 -8.66
C GLY A 234 0.95 -10.66 -9.05
N PRO A 235 0.96 -11.85 -9.64
CA PRO A 235 2.17 -12.46 -10.22
C PRO A 235 2.59 -11.72 -11.52
N ARG A 236 2.51 -12.35 -12.69
CA ARG A 236 2.64 -11.65 -13.97
C ARG A 236 1.26 -11.15 -14.38
N GLY A 237 0.95 -9.89 -14.05
CA GLY A 237 -0.40 -9.38 -14.17
C GLY A 237 -1.25 -9.69 -12.95
N GLY A 238 -2.45 -9.10 -12.88
CA GLY A 238 -3.43 -9.36 -11.83
C GLY A 238 -3.16 -8.61 -10.53
N ASP A 239 -2.61 -7.40 -10.60
CA ASP A 239 -2.65 -6.48 -9.45
C ASP A 239 -4.11 -6.07 -9.18
N GLU A 240 -4.48 -5.92 -7.92
CA GLU A 240 -5.87 -5.76 -7.51
C GLU A 240 -6.07 -4.59 -6.55
N ILE A 241 -7.28 -4.03 -6.55
CA ILE A 241 -7.85 -3.28 -5.42
C ILE A 241 -8.94 -4.14 -4.78
N ASN A 242 -8.93 -4.25 -3.46
CA ASN A 242 -9.86 -5.02 -2.66
C ASN A 242 -10.45 -4.17 -1.52
N ILE A 243 -11.70 -4.46 -1.12
CA ILE A 243 -12.32 -3.94 0.10
C ILE A 243 -12.40 -5.11 1.09
N PRO A 244 -11.39 -5.32 1.97
CA PRO A 244 -11.30 -6.46 2.89
C PRO A 244 -12.44 -6.52 3.92
N GLU A 245 -13.30 -7.53 3.80
CA GLU A 245 -14.45 -7.78 4.66
C GLU A 245 -14.17 -8.90 5.69
N LYS A 246 -14.94 -8.85 6.78
CA LYS A 246 -14.85 -9.78 7.91
C LYS A 246 -15.03 -11.24 7.47
N GLY A 247 -14.01 -12.05 7.70
CA GLY A 247 -14.01 -13.50 7.46
C GLY A 247 -13.94 -13.90 5.99
N LYS A 248 -13.76 -12.94 5.07
CA LYS A 248 -13.82 -13.20 3.64
C LYS A 248 -12.51 -13.70 3.03
N ASN A 249 -12.64 -14.46 1.95
CA ASN A 249 -11.57 -15.06 1.16
C ASN A 249 -11.39 -14.29 -0.15
N TYR A 250 -10.23 -13.69 -0.38
CA TYR A 250 -9.89 -12.97 -1.61
C TYR A 250 -9.28 -13.87 -2.70
N GLY A 251 -9.19 -15.17 -2.40
CA GLY A 251 -9.06 -16.22 -3.39
C GLY A 251 -7.64 -16.62 -3.77
N TRP A 252 -6.60 -15.81 -3.55
CA TRP A 252 -5.23 -16.22 -3.87
C TRP A 252 -4.83 -17.50 -3.10
N PRO A 253 -4.22 -18.52 -3.76
CA PRO A 253 -3.86 -18.60 -5.19
C PRO A 253 -4.88 -19.32 -6.07
N MET A 254 -6.04 -19.72 -5.51
CA MET A 254 -7.10 -20.43 -6.22
C MET A 254 -7.77 -19.54 -7.27
N ALA A 255 -8.01 -18.26 -6.96
CA ALA A 255 -8.46 -17.25 -7.89
C ALA A 255 -7.32 -16.28 -8.17
N THR A 256 -7.08 -15.97 -9.45
CA THR A 256 -6.14 -14.91 -9.85
C THR A 256 -6.42 -14.45 -11.27
N HIS A 257 -6.24 -13.15 -11.50
CA HIS A 257 -6.27 -12.54 -12.83
C HIS A 257 -4.89 -12.47 -13.50
N GLY A 258 -3.86 -12.97 -12.81
CA GLY A 258 -2.50 -13.04 -13.31
C GLY A 258 -2.10 -14.46 -13.75
N ILE A 259 -0.92 -14.55 -14.37
CA ILE A 259 -0.30 -15.81 -14.74
C ILE A 259 1.06 -15.95 -14.05
N ASN A 260 1.63 -17.15 -14.09
CA ASN A 260 3.01 -17.36 -13.66
C ASN A 260 3.96 -16.57 -14.57
N TYR A 261 5.12 -16.14 -14.06
CA TYR A 261 6.14 -15.45 -14.85
C TYR A 261 6.64 -16.27 -16.05
N SER A 262 6.54 -17.61 -15.98
CA SER A 262 6.78 -18.50 -17.12
C SER A 262 5.83 -18.31 -18.31
N GLY A 263 4.71 -17.60 -18.13
CA GLY A 263 3.64 -17.45 -19.12
C GLY A 263 2.54 -18.52 -19.01
N LEU A 264 2.70 -19.50 -18.11
CA LEU A 264 1.69 -20.53 -17.83
C LEU A 264 0.78 -20.10 -16.67
N LYS A 265 -0.34 -20.82 -16.48
CA LYS A 265 -1.21 -20.62 -15.31
C LYS A 265 -0.44 -20.79 -14.00
N ILE A 266 -0.85 -20.07 -12.95
CA ILE A 266 -0.45 -20.40 -11.58
C ILE A 266 -0.93 -21.84 -11.27
N PRO A 267 -0.07 -22.74 -10.75
CA PRO A 267 -0.40 -24.16 -10.61
C PRO A 267 -1.65 -24.43 -9.78
N GLU A 268 -1.87 -23.64 -8.72
CA GLU A 268 -2.98 -23.80 -7.80
C GLU A 268 -4.28 -23.13 -8.28
N ALA A 269 -4.19 -22.27 -9.29
CA ALA A 269 -5.33 -21.48 -9.74
C ALA A 269 -6.39 -22.37 -10.41
N LYS A 270 -7.65 -22.10 -10.11
CA LYS A 270 -8.83 -22.73 -10.71
C LYS A 270 -9.44 -21.84 -11.79
N GLY A 271 -9.36 -20.52 -11.65
CA GLY A 271 -9.75 -19.54 -12.69
C GLY A 271 -9.61 -18.10 -12.19
N GLU A 272 -10.10 -17.14 -12.98
CA GLU A 272 -10.21 -15.72 -12.56
C GLU A 272 -11.32 -15.53 -11.51
N HIS A 273 -12.34 -16.40 -11.55
CA HIS A 273 -13.44 -16.43 -10.61
C HIS A 273 -13.61 -17.84 -10.06
N VAL A 274 -13.69 -17.96 -8.73
CA VAL A 274 -13.86 -19.22 -8.02
C VAL A 274 -14.98 -19.06 -7.01
N GLU A 275 -15.87 -20.04 -6.94
CA GLU A 275 -16.94 -20.05 -5.95
C GLU A 275 -16.37 -20.05 -4.53
N GLY A 276 -16.94 -19.25 -3.63
CA GLY A 276 -16.46 -19.08 -2.27
C GLY A 276 -15.31 -18.08 -2.10
N THR A 277 -14.94 -17.34 -3.16
CA THR A 277 -13.99 -16.22 -3.09
C THR A 277 -14.65 -14.91 -3.51
N GLU A 278 -14.24 -13.83 -2.88
CA GLU A 278 -14.65 -12.47 -3.24
C GLU A 278 -13.94 -12.01 -4.51
N LYS A 279 -14.58 -11.09 -5.25
CA LYS A 279 -13.99 -10.49 -6.43
C LYS A 279 -13.28 -9.18 -6.06
N PRO A 280 -12.14 -8.88 -6.70
CA PRO A 280 -11.53 -7.58 -6.55
C PRO A 280 -12.42 -6.48 -7.12
N LEU A 281 -12.29 -5.31 -6.54
CA LEU A 281 -12.94 -4.09 -6.98
C LEU A 281 -12.39 -3.62 -8.33
N PHE A 282 -11.08 -3.76 -8.52
CA PHE A 282 -10.39 -3.37 -9.74
C PHE A 282 -9.20 -4.28 -9.99
N VAL A 283 -8.87 -4.53 -11.26
CA VAL A 283 -7.77 -5.42 -11.67
C VAL A 283 -6.99 -4.82 -12.82
N TRP A 284 -5.66 -4.85 -12.72
CA TRP A 284 -4.77 -4.60 -13.86
C TRP A 284 -4.26 -5.91 -14.44
N LYS A 285 -4.66 -6.24 -15.67
CA LYS A 285 -4.12 -7.40 -16.41
C LYS A 285 -2.62 -7.29 -16.65
N VAL A 286 -2.12 -6.07 -16.85
CA VAL A 286 -0.68 -5.77 -16.88
C VAL A 286 -0.34 -5.05 -15.59
N SER A 287 0.32 -5.74 -14.67
CA SER A 287 0.62 -5.23 -13.33
C SER A 287 1.47 -3.95 -13.40
N PRO A 288 1.01 -2.85 -12.78
CA PRO A 288 1.84 -1.68 -12.54
C PRO A 288 2.79 -1.85 -11.34
N ALA A 289 2.65 -2.95 -10.60
CA ALA A 289 3.25 -3.15 -9.28
C ALA A 289 2.81 -2.04 -8.33
N VAL A 290 1.50 -2.02 -8.06
CA VAL A 290 0.83 -1.05 -7.18
C VAL A 290 1.48 -0.96 -5.79
N SER A 291 1.64 0.26 -5.27
CA SER A 291 2.31 0.51 -4.00
C SER A 291 1.44 1.35 -3.05
N GLY A 292 2.01 2.27 -2.28
CA GLY A 292 1.25 3.11 -1.35
C GLY A 292 0.14 3.90 -2.05
N MET A 293 -0.94 4.17 -1.31
CA MET A 293 -2.12 4.81 -1.86
C MET A 293 -2.75 5.79 -0.89
N ALA A 294 -3.42 6.82 -1.43
CA ALA A 294 -4.11 7.83 -0.66
C ALA A 294 -5.39 8.30 -1.33
N PHE A 295 -6.48 8.31 -0.57
CA PHE A 295 -7.70 9.01 -0.94
C PHE A 295 -7.52 10.52 -0.74
N TYR A 296 -8.08 11.30 -1.66
CA TYR A 296 -8.03 12.76 -1.60
C TYR A 296 -9.42 13.33 -1.32
N ASN A 297 -9.59 13.87 -0.11
CA ASN A 297 -10.83 14.48 0.39
C ASN A 297 -10.64 15.93 0.88
N SER A 298 -9.50 16.56 0.58
CA SER A 298 -9.23 17.96 0.96
C SER A 298 -9.92 18.95 0.01
N ASP A 299 -10.21 20.14 0.53
CA ASP A 299 -10.75 21.27 -0.23
C ASP A 299 -9.65 22.12 -0.89
N VAL A 300 -8.38 21.88 -0.55
CA VAL A 300 -7.23 22.65 -1.05
C VAL A 300 -7.09 22.55 -2.57
N PHE A 301 -7.24 21.35 -3.14
CA PHE A 301 -7.30 21.13 -4.58
C PHE A 301 -8.64 20.49 -4.96
N PRO A 302 -9.70 21.28 -5.22
CA PRO A 302 -11.04 20.76 -5.50
C PRO A 302 -11.10 19.77 -6.67
N GLN A 303 -10.22 19.91 -7.67
CA GLN A 303 -10.12 19.01 -8.82
C GLN A 303 -9.68 17.58 -8.46
N TRP A 304 -8.99 17.42 -7.32
CA TRP A 304 -8.56 16.12 -6.80
C TRP A 304 -9.57 15.51 -5.82
N LYS A 305 -10.69 16.17 -5.53
CA LYS A 305 -11.73 15.56 -4.70
C LYS A 305 -12.25 14.28 -5.33
N ASN A 306 -12.57 13.31 -4.47
CA ASN A 306 -13.07 12.00 -4.86
C ASN A 306 -12.08 11.21 -5.72
N LYS A 307 -10.78 11.46 -5.54
CA LYS A 307 -9.71 10.70 -6.19
C LYS A 307 -9.04 9.72 -5.23
N LEU A 308 -8.50 8.66 -5.79
CA LEU A 308 -7.56 7.74 -5.15
C LEU A 308 -6.27 7.77 -5.98
N PHE A 309 -5.16 8.10 -5.32
CA PHE A 309 -3.83 8.09 -5.91
C PHE A 309 -3.11 6.82 -5.49
N ILE A 310 -2.50 6.10 -6.44
CA ILE A 310 -1.77 4.85 -6.16
C ILE A 310 -0.39 4.93 -6.82
N GLY A 311 0.68 4.70 -6.07
CA GLY A 311 2.01 4.59 -6.65
C GLY A 311 2.16 3.34 -7.52
N ALA A 312 2.97 3.41 -8.57
CA ALA A 312 3.35 2.28 -9.40
C ALA A 312 4.87 2.09 -9.38
N LEU A 313 5.31 0.93 -8.90
CA LEU A 313 6.73 0.60 -8.85
C LEU A 313 7.27 0.25 -10.23
N LYS A 314 6.51 -0.49 -11.05
CA LYS A 314 6.99 -0.96 -12.36
C LYS A 314 6.79 0.09 -13.46
N GLU A 315 5.66 0.78 -13.46
CA GLU A 315 5.35 1.82 -14.45
C GLU A 315 5.95 3.19 -14.09
N LYS A 316 6.52 3.33 -12.87
CA LYS A 316 7.27 4.50 -12.44
C LYS A 316 6.47 5.81 -12.50
N ASP A 317 5.21 5.72 -12.09
CA ASP A 317 4.25 6.82 -12.10
C ASP A 317 3.28 6.73 -10.91
N VAL A 318 2.35 7.66 -10.81
CA VAL A 318 1.19 7.59 -9.91
C VAL A 318 -0.08 7.46 -10.73
N ILE A 319 -0.88 6.46 -10.40
CA ILE A 319 -2.20 6.19 -10.95
C ILE A 319 -3.21 7.13 -10.29
N VAL A 320 -4.04 7.79 -11.11
CA VAL A 320 -5.15 8.63 -10.65
C VAL A 320 -6.45 7.92 -10.96
N LEU A 321 -7.21 7.59 -9.91
CA LEU A 321 -8.51 6.93 -10.02
C LEU A 321 -9.62 7.87 -9.53
N SER A 322 -10.75 7.91 -10.24
CA SER A 322 -12.00 8.45 -9.70
C SER A 322 -12.68 7.43 -8.80
N VAL A 323 -13.17 7.88 -7.65
CA VAL A 323 -13.90 7.06 -6.67
C VAL A 323 -15.37 7.47 -6.65
N LYS A 324 -16.27 6.50 -6.81
CA LYS A 324 -17.72 6.69 -6.68
C LYS A 324 -18.33 5.56 -5.87
N GLY A 325 -18.54 5.79 -4.57
CA GLY A 325 -18.93 4.74 -3.63
C GLY A 325 -17.91 3.61 -3.64
N ASN A 326 -18.37 2.37 -3.85
CA ASN A 326 -17.52 1.19 -4.00
C ASN A 326 -17.27 0.87 -5.47
N THR A 327 -16.92 1.88 -6.28
CA THR A 327 -16.45 1.72 -7.66
C THR A 327 -15.29 2.66 -7.93
N VAL A 328 -14.37 2.24 -8.79
CA VAL A 328 -13.27 3.09 -9.28
C VAL A 328 -13.09 3.00 -10.79
N THR A 329 -12.63 4.09 -11.38
CA THR A 329 -12.21 4.16 -12.79
C THR A 329 -10.86 4.84 -12.89
N GLU A 330 -9.98 4.37 -13.77
CA GLU A 330 -8.68 5.00 -14.01
C GLU A 330 -8.83 6.20 -14.94
N ASP A 331 -8.48 7.38 -14.42
CA ASP A 331 -8.53 8.64 -15.16
C ASP A 331 -7.25 8.86 -15.97
N GLY A 332 -6.11 8.40 -15.43
CA GLY A 332 -4.81 8.55 -16.06
C GLY A 332 -3.63 8.37 -15.11
N ARG A 333 -2.48 8.88 -15.54
CA ARG A 333 -1.20 8.78 -14.84
C ARG A 333 -0.55 10.15 -14.72
N ILE A 334 0.14 10.38 -13.60
CA ILE A 334 0.98 11.56 -13.36
C ILE A 334 2.39 11.13 -12.96
N LEU A 335 3.37 12.03 -13.06
CA LEU A 335 4.79 11.82 -12.68
C LEU A 335 5.59 10.83 -13.55
N GLY A 336 5.00 10.26 -14.61
CA GLY A 336 5.71 9.34 -15.51
C GLY A 336 6.92 9.97 -16.23
N ASP A 337 6.93 11.30 -16.40
CA ASP A 337 8.07 12.05 -16.95
C ASP A 337 9.30 12.06 -16.02
N LYS A 338 9.13 11.69 -14.74
CA LYS A 338 10.22 11.64 -13.76
C LYS A 338 11.02 10.35 -13.80
N ASP A 339 10.49 9.26 -14.38
CA ASP A 339 11.14 7.95 -14.48
C ASP A 339 11.66 7.36 -13.14
N HIS A 340 10.94 7.60 -12.04
CA HIS A 340 11.24 7.02 -10.72
C HIS A 340 10.18 6.00 -10.30
N ARG A 341 10.60 4.87 -9.73
CA ARG A 341 9.69 3.90 -9.11
C ARG A 341 8.99 4.56 -7.92
N ILE A 342 7.66 4.46 -7.83
CA ILE A 342 6.91 5.12 -6.74
C ILE A 342 6.58 4.13 -5.63
N ARG A 343 7.02 4.43 -4.39
CA ARG A 343 6.85 3.57 -3.21
C ARG A 343 5.63 3.91 -2.37
N ASP A 344 5.49 5.17 -1.97
CA ASP A 344 4.41 5.60 -1.08
C ASP A 344 3.79 6.90 -1.58
N VAL A 345 2.48 7.06 -1.37
CA VAL A 345 1.71 8.24 -1.74
C VAL A 345 0.80 8.57 -0.56
N ARG A 346 0.87 9.80 -0.07
CA ARG A 346 0.11 10.27 1.10
C ARG A 346 -0.46 11.65 0.85
N VAL A 347 -1.67 11.93 1.34
CA VAL A 347 -2.19 13.29 1.43
C VAL A 347 -1.71 13.90 2.74
N GLY A 348 -1.01 15.02 2.65
CA GLY A 348 -0.56 15.80 3.79
C GLY A 348 -1.71 16.56 4.46
N PRO A 349 -1.54 16.97 5.74
CA PRO A 349 -2.53 17.80 6.43
C PRO A 349 -2.74 19.17 5.77
N ASP A 350 -1.81 19.59 4.90
CA ASP A 350 -1.88 20.80 4.09
C ASP A 350 -2.58 20.59 2.72
N GLY A 351 -3.11 19.39 2.46
CA GLY A 351 -3.83 19.07 1.23
C GLY A 351 -2.93 18.80 0.01
N TYR A 352 -1.60 18.71 0.16
CA TYR A 352 -0.71 18.30 -0.92
C TYR A 352 -0.52 16.78 -0.94
N LEU A 353 -0.15 16.24 -2.09
CA LEU A 353 0.37 14.87 -2.16
C LEU A 353 1.85 14.86 -1.79
N TYR A 354 2.24 13.87 -0.99
CA TYR A 354 3.62 13.56 -0.64
C TYR A 354 3.96 12.19 -1.19
N VAL A 355 5.06 12.10 -1.92
CA VAL A 355 5.44 10.91 -2.67
C VAL A 355 6.86 10.49 -2.30
N LEU A 356 7.06 9.20 -2.04
CA LEU A 356 8.38 8.58 -1.86
C LEU A 356 8.74 7.73 -3.08
N THR A 357 9.99 7.80 -3.53
CA THR A 357 10.50 6.99 -4.64
C THR A 357 11.35 5.80 -4.16
N ASP A 358 11.18 4.64 -4.79
CA ASP A 358 11.81 3.34 -4.45
C ASP A 358 13.17 3.17 -5.14
N GLU A 359 14.12 4.06 -4.84
CA GLU A 359 15.45 4.09 -5.46
C GLU A 359 16.57 4.15 -4.41
N THR A 360 17.81 3.80 -4.80
CA THR A 360 18.99 4.01 -3.95
C THR A 360 19.24 5.50 -3.66
N ASP A 361 18.98 6.37 -4.63
CA ASP A 361 18.93 7.83 -4.46
C ASP A 361 17.46 8.30 -4.48
N GLY A 362 16.67 7.71 -3.58
CA GLY A 362 15.26 8.00 -3.43
C GLY A 362 14.99 9.42 -2.95
N GLN A 363 13.76 9.87 -3.17
CA GLN A 363 13.35 11.26 -3.00
C GLN A 363 12.03 11.36 -2.25
N LEU A 364 11.86 12.47 -1.53
CA LEU A 364 10.59 12.94 -1.00
C LEU A 364 10.11 14.09 -1.87
N TRP A 365 8.94 13.93 -2.49
CA TRP A 365 8.31 14.96 -3.31
C TRP A 365 7.06 15.51 -2.62
N LYS A 366 6.80 16.80 -2.85
CA LYS A 366 5.52 17.44 -2.62
C LYS A 366 4.90 17.76 -3.98
N VAL A 367 3.67 17.32 -4.20
CA VAL A 367 3.00 17.33 -5.50
C VAL A 367 1.65 18.05 -5.38
N SER A 368 1.36 18.91 -6.36
CA SER A 368 0.09 19.62 -6.52
C SER A 368 -0.33 19.62 -7.99
N PRO A 369 -1.62 19.85 -8.30
CA PRO A 369 -2.02 20.08 -9.68
C PRO A 369 -1.37 21.37 -10.22
N SER A 370 -1.15 21.45 -11.52
CA SER A 370 -0.66 22.68 -12.16
C SER A 370 -1.72 23.79 -12.11
N GLY A 371 -1.27 25.03 -11.96
CA GLY A 371 -2.14 26.21 -11.97
C GLY A 371 -2.92 26.45 -10.67
N SER A 372 -2.61 25.71 -9.60
CA SER A 372 -3.11 25.93 -8.24
C SER A 372 -2.34 27.00 -7.48
#